data_AF-A0A358PC03-F1
#
_entry.id   AF-A0A358PC03-F1
#
_cell.length_a   1.000
_cell.length_b   1.000
_cell.length_c   1.000
_cell.angle_alpha   90.00
_cell.angle_beta   90.00
_cell.angle_gamma   90.00
#
_symmetry.space_group_name_H-M   'P 1'
#
loop_
_entity.id
_entity.type
_entity.pdbx_description
1 polymer ?
#
loop_
_entity_poly.entity_id
_entity_poly.type
_entity_poly.pdbx_seq_one_letter_code
_entity_poly.pdbx_strand_id
1 'polypeptide(L)' 'VVALAEEFGLPVHAVGVGEGADDLQPFAADEFAKALAGVDSEMDQRSAKD' A
#
# COMPACT_ATOMS: atom_id res chain seq x y z
N VAL A 1 -7.66 -1.00 7.26
CA VAL A 1 -8.14 -0.86 5.87
C VAL A 1 -8.99 -2.05 5.45
N VAL A 2 -8.46 -3.28 5.40
CA VAL A 2 -9.21 -4.48 4.97
C VAL A 2 -10.43 -4.77 5.87
N ALA A 3 -10.23 -4.88 7.19
CA ALA A 3 -11.32 -5.17 8.13
C ALA A 3 -12.42 -4.09 8.15
N LEU A 4 -12.08 -2.82 7.90
CA LEU A 4 -13.05 -1.73 7.83
C LEU A 4 -13.91 -1.82 6.56
N ALA A 5 -13.29 -2.13 5.41
CA ALA A 5 -14.04 -2.33 4.18
C ALA A 5 -15.00 -3.53 4.29
N GLU A 6 -14.58 -4.60 4.97
CA GLU A 6 -15.39 -5.79 5.23
C GLU A 6 -16.55 -5.51 6.21
N GLU A 7 -16.28 -4.81 7.31
CA GLU A 7 -17.29 -4.48 8.32
C GLU A 7 -18.39 -3.54 7.79
N PHE A 8 -18.00 -2.55 6.98
CA PHE A 8 -18.93 -1.50 6.54
C PHE A 8 -19.42 -1.68 5.10
N GLY A 9 -18.81 -2.55 4.30
CA GLY A 9 -19.18 -2.75 2.89
C GLY A 9 -18.98 -1.51 2.00
N LEU A 10 -18.19 -0.53 2.45
CA LEU A 10 -17.93 0.72 1.75
C LEU A 10 -16.55 0.72 1.09
N PRO A 11 -16.41 1.33 -0.10
CA PRO A 11 -15.12 1.45 -0.76
C PRO A 11 -14.18 2.38 0.01
N VAL A 12 -12.91 2.00 0.11
CA VAL A 12 -11.84 2.89 0.57
C VAL A 12 -11.37 3.71 -0.62
N HIS A 13 -11.45 5.04 -0.52
CA HIS A 13 -11.11 5.93 -1.63
C HIS A 13 -9.69 6.48 -1.57
N ALA A 14 -9.16 6.69 -0.36
CA ALA A 14 -7.86 7.32 -0.14
C ALA A 14 -7.19 6.77 1.13
N VAL A 15 -5.87 6.88 1.18
CA VAL A 15 -5.04 6.48 2.33
C VAL A 15 -3.99 7.56 2.60
N GLY A 16 -3.73 7.83 3.87
CA GLY A 16 -2.61 8.68 4.29
C GLY A 16 -1.32 7.86 4.30
N VAL A 17 -0.30 8.34 3.59
CA VAL A 17 1.03 7.68 3.48
C VAL A 17 2.12 8.38 4.31
N GLY A 18 1.73 9.40 5.08
CA GLY A 18 2.61 10.22 5.91
C GLY A 18 1.81 11.18 6.79
N GLU A 19 2.51 12.10 7.46
CA GLU A 19 1.93 13.04 8.43
C GLU A 19 1.61 14.42 7.84
N GLY A 20 2.13 14.73 6.66
CA GLY A 20 1.94 16.00 5.97
C GLY A 20 0.54 16.14 5.40
N ALA A 21 0.10 17.39 5.21
CA ALA A 21 -1.21 17.69 4.61
C ALA A 21 -1.33 17.15 3.16
N ASP A 22 -0.21 17.00 2.47
CA ASP A 22 -0.15 16.54 1.08
C ASP A 22 0.03 15.00 0.97
N ASP A 23 0.12 14.27 2.09
CA ASP A 23 0.37 12.82 2.09
C ASP A 23 -0.92 11.98 1.90
N LEU A 24 -1.98 12.58 1.39
CA LEU A 24 -3.23 11.88 1.06
C LEU A 24 -3.19 11.40 -0.39
N GLN A 25 -3.28 10.08 -0.60
CA GLN A 25 -3.23 9.48 -1.93
C GLN A 25 -4.48 8.65 -2.23
N PRO A 26 -4.85 8.49 -3.53
CA PRO A 26 -5.86 7.52 -3.93
C PRO A 26 -5.51 6.11 -3.46
N PHE A 27 -6.51 5.36 -2.99
CA PHE A 27 -6.27 3.99 -2.52
C PHE A 27 -6.08 3.02 -3.69
N ALA A 28 -4.91 2.36 -3.74
CA ALA A 28 -4.59 1.30 -4.70
C ALA A 28 -4.46 -0.05 -3.97
N ALA A 29 -5.43 -0.94 -4.16
CA ALA A 29 -5.51 -2.21 -3.42
C ALA A 29 -4.31 -3.12 -3.67
N ASP A 30 -3.86 -3.22 -4.92
CA ASP A 30 -2.74 -4.10 -5.31
C ASP A 30 -1.42 -3.66 -4.70
N GLU A 31 -1.11 -2.36 -4.75
CA GLU A 31 0.10 -1.78 -4.15
C GLU A 31 0.06 -1.91 -2.62
N PHE A 32 -1.09 -1.62 -2.01
CA PHE A 32 -1.26 -1.80 -0.57
C PHE A 32 -1.04 -3.26 -0.15
N ALA A 33 -1.59 -4.23 -0.90
CA ALA A 33 -1.44 -5.64 -0.60
C ALA A 33 0.02 -6.12 -0.77
N LYS A 34 0.71 -5.65 -1.82
CA LYS A 34 2.10 -6.01 -2.07
C LYS A 34 3.05 -5.44 -1.02
N ALA A 35 2.88 -4.17 -0.65
CA ALA A 35 3.63 -3.54 0.42
C ALA A 35 3.39 -4.24 1.77
N LEU A 36 2.14 -4.58 2.09
CA LEU A 36 1.78 -5.31 3.30
C LEU A 36 2.38 -6.72 3.34
N ALA A 37 2.42 -7.41 2.20
CA ALA A 37 2.99 -8.75 2.08
C ALA A 37 4.53 -8.75 1.93
N GLY A 38 5.16 -7.57 1.84
CA GLY A 38 6.61 -7.44 1.64
C GLY A 38 7.11 -7.96 0.29
N VAL A 39 6.24 -8.04 -0.72
CA VAL A 39 6.59 -8.57 -2.06
C VAL A 39 7.07 -7.49 -3.03
N ASP A 40 6.96 -6.22 -2.65
CA ASP A 40 7.61 -5.12 -3.37
C ASP A 40 9.08 -5.00 -2.92
N SER A 41 10.00 -5.25 -3.87
CA SER A 41 11.47 -5.07 -3.78
C SER A 41 12.36 -6.22 -3.29
N GLU A 42 12.19 -7.43 -3.83
CA GLU A 42 13.27 -8.46 -3.81
C GLU A 42 13.96 -8.70 -5.17
N MET A 43 13.53 -8.02 -6.23
CA MET A 43 14.11 -8.20 -7.57
C MET A 43 15.17 -7.15 -7.95
N ASP A 44 15.26 -6.04 -7.21
CA ASP A 44 16.19 -4.93 -7.53
C ASP A 44 17.53 -5.02 -6.75
N GLN A 45 17.57 -5.76 -5.63
CA GLN A 45 18.75 -5.84 -4.76
C GLN A 45 19.67 -7.04 -5.02
N ARG A 46 19.29 -7.98 -5.90
CA ARG A 46 20.10 -9.17 -6.23
C ARG A 46 21.00 -8.99 -7.45
N SER A 47 20.83 -7.92 -8.21
CA SER A 47 21.61 -7.66 -9.44
C SER A 47 22.84 -6.75 -9.23
N ALA A 48 23.05 -6.23 -8.02
CA ALA A 48 24.16 -5.33 -7.70
C ALA A 48 25.30 -5.99 -6.88
N LYS A 49 25.32 -7.33 -6.79
CA LYS A 49 26.31 -8.09 -6.00
C LYS A 49 27.15 -9.07 -6.84
N ASP A 50 27.28 -8.82 -8.14
CA ASP A 50 28.25 -9.52 -8.99
C ASP A 50 29.24 -8.51 -9.63
#